data_AF-A0A399I427-F1
#
_entry.id   AF-A0A399I427-F1
#
_cell.length_a   1.000
_cell.length_b   1.000
_cell.length_c   1.000
_cell.angle_alpha   90.00
_cell.angle_beta   90.00
_cell.angle_gamma   90.00
#
_symmetry.space_group_name_H-M   'P 1'
#
loop_
_entity.id
_entity.type
_entity.pdbx_description
1 polymer ?
#
loop_
_entity_poly.entity_id
_entity_poly.type
_entity_poly.pdbx_seq_one_letter_code
_entity_poly.pdbx_strand_id
1 'polypeptide(L)' 'MKLYLFDSETGLYLGQDFGDKADINISEGITDLTPPNYDHGETPVFDFKNQKWTVIETDKVRPMLFEKMQGLK' A
#
# COMPACT_ATOMS: atom_id res chain seq x y z
N MET A 1 8.72 11.40 -11.58
CA MET A 1 8.79 11.47 -10.10
C MET A 1 8.59 10.08 -9.50
N LYS A 2 8.93 9.86 -8.23
CA LYS A 2 8.63 8.56 -7.58
C LYS A 2 7.13 8.44 -7.34
N LEU A 3 6.60 7.26 -7.62
CA LEU A 3 5.25 6.83 -7.26
C LEU A 3 5.37 5.63 -6.33
N TYR A 4 4.39 5.47 -5.46
CA TYR A 4 4.32 4.42 -4.47
C TYR A 4 3.04 3.64 -4.70
N LEU A 5 3.22 2.35 -4.95
CA LEU A 5 2.15 1.44 -5.30
C LEU A 5 1.67 0.76 -4.03
N PHE A 6 0.36 0.65 -3.89
CA PHE A 6 -0.28 -0.14 -2.87
C PHE A 6 -1.47 -0.89 -3.44
N ASP A 7 -1.85 -1.94 -2.76
CA ASP A 7 -3.02 -2.73 -3.08
C ASP A 7 -4.30 -1.92 -2.82
N SER A 8 -5.13 -1.67 -3.82
CA SER A 8 -6.31 -0.81 -3.69
C SER A 8 -7.41 -1.36 -2.76
N GLU A 9 -7.35 -2.65 -2.41
CA GLU A 9 -8.32 -3.30 -1.52
C GLU A 9 -7.83 -3.31 -0.06
N THR A 10 -6.55 -3.63 0.13
CA THR A 10 -5.95 -3.85 1.46
C THR A 10 -5.06 -2.70 1.94
N GLY A 11 -4.65 -1.82 1.04
CA GLY A 11 -3.69 -0.74 1.30
C GLY A 11 -2.23 -1.21 1.37
N LEU A 12 -1.93 -2.50 1.21
CA LEU A 12 -0.58 -3.03 1.39
C LEU A 12 0.41 -2.43 0.40
N TYR A 13 1.58 -2.00 0.87
CA TYR A 13 2.65 -1.49 0.02
C TYR A 13 3.15 -2.57 -0.95
N LEU A 14 3.15 -2.25 -2.25
CA LEU A 14 3.58 -3.15 -3.32
C LEU A 14 4.95 -2.78 -3.90
N GLY A 15 5.40 -1.55 -3.67
CA GLY A 15 6.70 -1.09 -4.13
C GLY A 15 6.70 0.35 -4.64
N GLN A 16 7.78 0.73 -5.31
CA GLN A 16 7.93 2.03 -5.93
C GLN A 16 8.06 1.90 -7.44
N ASP A 17 7.57 2.92 -8.14
CA ASP A 17 7.73 3.09 -9.59
C ASP A 17 8.10 4.54 -9.92
N PHE A 18 8.30 4.85 -11.19
CA PHE A 18 8.52 6.20 -11.69
C PHE A 18 7.47 6.56 -12.73
N GLY A 19 6.80 7.69 -12.52
CA GLY A 19 5.82 8.24 -13.45
C GLY A 19 5.64 9.73 -13.25
N ASP A 20 4.64 10.31 -13.88
CA ASP A 20 4.29 11.73 -13.80
C ASP A 20 3.10 11.96 -12.86
N LYS A 21 2.81 13.23 -12.54
CA LYS A 21 1.65 13.57 -11.70
C LYS A 21 0.32 13.08 -12.27
N ALA A 22 0.24 12.91 -13.59
CA ALA A 22 -0.95 12.42 -14.27
C ALA A 22 -1.23 10.94 -13.98
N ASP A 23 -0.21 10.18 -13.57
CA ASP A 23 -0.33 8.75 -13.28
C ASP A 23 -0.81 8.49 -11.83
N ILE A 24 -0.90 9.53 -10.99
CA ILE A 24 -1.38 9.40 -9.61
C ILE A 24 -2.88 9.07 -9.62
N ASN A 25 -3.20 7.90 -9.08
CA ASN A 25 -4.58 7.43 -8.95
C ASN A 25 -4.75 6.62 -7.66
N ILE A 26 -5.22 7.27 -6.60
CA ILE A 26 -5.38 6.64 -5.27
C ILE A 26 -6.37 5.46 -5.33
N SER A 27 -7.43 5.56 -6.13
CA SER A 27 -8.39 4.45 -6.29
C SER A 27 -7.81 3.22 -6.98
N GLU A 28 -6.74 3.39 -7.76
CA GLU A 28 -6.04 2.30 -8.44
C GLU A 28 -4.74 1.89 -7.73
N GLY A 29 -4.49 2.41 -6.53
CA GLY A 29 -3.33 1.98 -5.76
C GLY A 29 -2.06 2.78 -6.02
N ILE A 30 -2.15 4.01 -6.54
CA ILE A 30 -1.00 4.82 -6.94
C ILE A 30 -1.01 6.15 -6.20
N THR A 31 0.05 6.45 -5.45
CA THR A 31 0.24 7.73 -4.75
C THR A 31 1.64 8.28 -4.90
N ASP A 32 1.81 9.60 -4.81
CA ASP A 32 3.13 10.24 -4.66
C ASP A 32 3.55 10.41 -3.20
N LEU A 33 2.68 10.06 -2.26
CA LEU A 33 2.97 10.09 -0.83
C LEU A 33 4.00 9.01 -0.50
N THR A 34 5.13 9.44 0.05
CA THR A 34 6.22 8.53 0.40
C THR A 34 5.84 7.72 1.66
N PRO A 35 5.98 6.38 1.63
CA PRO A 35 5.85 5.58 2.84
C PRO A 35 6.92 6.00 3.86
N PRO A 36 6.62 5.92 5.16
CA PRO A 36 7.62 6.11 6.20
C PRO A 36 8.70 5.04 6.08
N ASN A 37 9.82 5.24 6.76
CA ASN A 37 10.79 4.17 6.96
C ASN A 37 10.12 3.04 7.77
N TYR A 38 10.46 1.81 7.44
CA TYR A 38 9.99 0.60 8.10
C TYR A 38 11.14 -0.40 8.18
N ASP A 39 11.15 -1.20 9.24
CA ASP A 39 12.20 -2.20 9.50
C ASP A 39 11.82 -3.60 8.98
N HIS A 40 12.75 -4.53 9.13
CA HIS A 40 12.48 -5.94 8.86
C HIS A 40 11.35 -6.45 9.77
N GLY A 41 10.32 -7.04 9.16
CA GLY A 41 9.13 -7.50 9.88
C GLY A 41 8.03 -6.45 10.01
N GLU A 42 8.19 -5.31 9.34
CA GLU A 42 7.17 -4.29 9.20
C GLU A 42 6.73 -4.12 7.74
N THR A 43 5.54 -3.58 7.54
CA THR A 43 4.98 -3.34 6.21
C THR A 43 4.12 -2.08 6.23
N PRO A 44 4.38 -1.10 5.35
CA PRO A 44 3.51 0.04 5.20
C PRO A 44 2.16 -0.36 4.60
N VAL A 45 1.10 0.24 5.14
CA VAL A 45 -0.28 0.13 4.67
C VAL A 45 -0.83 1.54 4.46
N PHE A 46 -1.36 1.77 3.27
CA PHE A 46 -1.99 3.03 2.90
C PHE A 46 -3.43 3.08 3.41
N ASP A 47 -3.72 4.09 4.22
CA ASP A 47 -5.07 4.41 4.68
C ASP A 47 -5.73 5.38 3.69
N PHE A 48 -6.62 4.85 2.86
CA PHE A 48 -7.37 5.60 1.85
C PHE A 48 -8.18 6.75 2.43
N LYS A 49 -8.78 6.54 3.61
CA LYS A 49 -9.69 7.52 4.22
C LYS A 49 -8.92 8.75 4.68
N ASN A 50 -7.72 8.53 5.20
CA ASN A 50 -6.88 9.58 5.75
C ASN A 50 -5.72 9.98 4.82
N GLN A 51 -5.60 9.35 3.65
CA GLN A 51 -4.52 9.53 2.66
C GLN A 51 -3.14 9.58 3.32
N LYS A 52 -2.83 8.55 4.10
CA LYS A 52 -1.57 8.45 4.83
C LYS A 52 -1.10 7.02 4.93
N TRP A 53 0.20 6.84 5.08
CA TRP A 53 0.79 5.55 5.39
C TRP A 53 0.77 5.29 6.89
N THR A 54 0.55 4.04 7.25
CA THR A 54 0.74 3.51 8.60
C THR A 54 1.61 2.27 8.50
N VAL A 55 2.48 2.02 9.48
CA VAL A 55 3.31 0.82 9.51
C VAL A 55 2.66 -0.20 10.43
N ILE A 56 2.55 -1.44 9.96
CA ILE A 56 2.09 -2.58 10.76
C ILE A 56 3.12 -3.70 10.75
N GLU A 57 3.10 -4.55 11.77
CA GLU A 57 3.90 -5.77 11.82
C GLU A 57 3.45 -6.75 10.73
N THR A 58 4.39 -7.42 10.07
CA THR A 58 4.12 -8.39 8.99
C THR A 58 3.22 -9.54 9.43
N ASP A 59 3.23 -9.92 10.71
CA ASP A 59 2.32 -10.95 11.23
C ASP A 59 0.84 -10.51 11.16
N LYS A 60 0.57 -9.20 11.15
CA LYS A 60 -0.78 -8.62 10.95
C LYS A 60 -1.14 -8.49 9.46
N VAL A 61 -0.16 -8.48 8.57
CA VAL A 61 -0.36 -8.49 7.11
C VAL A 61 -0.90 -9.84 6.64
N ARG A 62 -0.39 -10.94 7.21
CA ARG A 62 -0.77 -12.30 6.81
C ARG A 62 -2.31 -12.51 6.77
N PRO A 63 -3.07 -12.20 7.84
CA PRO A 63 -4.53 -12.26 7.81
C PRO A 63 -5.17 -11.50 6.64
N MET A 64 -4.70 -10.28 6.34
CA MET A 64 -5.24 -9.45 5.26
C MET A 64 -5.06 -10.10 3.88
N LEU A 65 -3.90 -10.71 3.66
CA LEU A 65 -3.63 -11.47 2.43
C LEU A 65 -4.52 -12.72 2.34
N PHE A 66 -4.71 -13.44 3.45
CA PHE A 66 -5.58 -14.62 3.48
C PHE A 66 -7.04 -14.27 3.18
N GLU A 67 -7.55 -13.17 3.75
CA GLU A 67 -8.90 -12.68 3.47
C GLU A 67 -9.07 -12.32 1.99
N LYS A 68 -8.11 -11.59 1.41
CA LYS A 68 -8.10 -11.27 -0.03
C LYS A 68 -8.15 -12.54 -0.88
N MET A 69 -7.32 -13.54 -0.56
CA MET A 69 -7.29 -14.82 -1.29
C MET A 69 -8.59 -15.61 -1.19
N GLN A 70 -9.35 -15.49 -0.11
CA GLN A 70 -10.67 -16.15 0.05
C GLN A 70 -11.81 -15.38 -0.64
N GLY A 71 -11.65 -14.08 -0.87
CA GLY A 71 -12.60 -13.20 -1.57
C GLY A 71 -12.58 -13.33 -3.10
N LEU A 72 -11.54 -13.93 -3.68
CA LEU A 72 -11.48 -14.31 -5.09
C LEU A 72 -12.45 -15.47 -5.38
N LYS A 73 -13.73 -15.16 -5.63
CA LYS A 73 -14.71 -16.06 -6.24
C LYS A 73 -15.07 -15.60 -7.64
#